data_AF-F2TYD6-F1
#
_entry.id   AF-F2TYD6-F1
#
_cell.length_a   1.000
_cell.length_b   1.000
_cell.length_c   1.000
_cell.angle_alpha   90.00
_cell.angle_beta   90.00
_cell.angle_gamma   90.00
#
_symmetry.space_group_name_H-M   'P 1'
#
loop_
_entity.id
_entity.type
_entity.pdbx_description
1 polymer ?
#
loop_
_entity_poly.entity_id
_entity_poly.type
_entity_poly.pdbx_seq_one_letter_code
_entity_poly.pdbx_strand_id
1 'polypeptide(L)'
;MCDPLQSIISNDAYRFYMLQDRFDDEERDLDFCVPSTMLTPLLSKWQLVFTPFDSDQIFIARAAPARWYTAEGFGIDNAPARLGSVSFNVTSPSSSKTSVTVTFTPVKRAPVAKTLVVRVKNAGATAAQIKAAAVYTQDDCASVSSIAHATSDVHITLTSATATCSFTLHCSLM
;
A
#
# COMPACT_ATOMS: atom_id res chain seq x y z
N MET A 1 42.67 -6.66 7.34
CA MET A 1 42.27 -7.45 6.15
C MET A 1 41.01 -8.19 6.58
N CYS A 2 39.85 -7.61 6.30
CA CYS A 2 38.56 -8.08 6.80
C CYS A 2 37.83 -8.79 5.67
N ASP A 3 37.50 -10.06 5.84
CA ASP A 3 36.53 -10.75 4.99
C ASP A 3 35.11 -10.38 5.43
N PRO A 4 34.23 -9.85 4.55
CA PRO A 4 32.96 -9.25 4.98
C PRO A 4 31.74 -10.18 4.86
N LEU A 5 31.91 -11.51 4.84
CA LEU A 5 30.80 -12.44 4.59
C LEU A 5 30.25 -13.18 5.81
N GLN A 6 30.82 -12.99 7.00
CA GLN A 6 30.33 -13.69 8.21
C GLN A 6 29.22 -12.96 8.97
N SER A 7 28.90 -11.69 8.67
CA SER A 7 27.90 -10.94 9.44
C SER A 7 26.45 -11.12 8.97
N ILE A 8 26.20 -11.68 7.78
CA ILE A 8 24.84 -11.95 7.30
C ILE A 8 24.30 -13.28 7.85
N ILE A 9 25.19 -14.23 8.19
CA ILE A 9 24.80 -15.57 8.65
C ILE A 9 24.60 -15.63 10.17
N SER A 10 25.08 -14.62 10.92
CA SER A 10 25.18 -14.67 12.38
C SER A 10 23.97 -14.15 13.15
N ASN A 11 22.93 -13.61 12.49
CA ASN A 11 21.81 -12.96 13.18
C ASN A 11 20.43 -13.60 12.94
N ASP A 12 20.40 -14.82 12.40
CA ASP A 12 19.16 -15.59 12.32
C ASP A 12 18.85 -16.24 13.67
N ALA A 13 18.06 -15.53 14.48
CA ALA A 13 17.33 -16.14 15.59
C ALA A 13 16.47 -17.35 15.13
N TYR A 14 16.21 -17.47 13.82
CA TYR A 14 15.50 -18.58 13.20
C TYR A 14 16.33 -19.85 12.98
N ARG A 15 17.66 -19.81 13.15
CA ARG A 15 18.52 -20.98 12.90
C ARG A 15 18.67 -21.89 14.13
N PHE A 16 18.30 -21.39 15.32
CA PHE A 16 18.31 -22.19 16.55
C PHE A 16 17.31 -23.35 16.53
N TYR A 17 16.30 -23.33 15.65
CA TYR A 17 15.29 -24.39 15.56
C TYR A 17 15.80 -25.68 14.90
N MET A 18 16.95 -25.68 14.21
CA MET A 18 17.37 -26.81 13.38
C MET A 18 18.65 -27.53 13.81
N LEU A 19 19.43 -27.00 14.78
CA LEU A 19 20.76 -27.54 15.10
C LEU A 19 20.99 -27.81 16.60
N GLN A 20 19.96 -28.27 17.32
CA GLN A 20 20.14 -28.76 18.69
C GLN A 20 20.17 -30.29 18.69
N ASP A 21 21.33 -30.88 18.34
CA ASP A 21 21.63 -32.32 18.48
C ASP A 21 21.85 -32.71 19.95
N ARG A 22 20.95 -32.34 20.86
CA ARG A 22 20.93 -32.87 22.23
C ARG A 22 19.53 -33.29 22.62
N PHE A 23 19.39 -34.60 22.74
CA PHE A 23 18.30 -35.34 23.34
C PHE A 23 18.02 -34.80 24.75
N ASP A 24 17.00 -33.97 24.89
CA ASP A 24 16.24 -33.72 26.12
C ASP A 24 14.82 -33.33 25.68
N ASP A 25 13.82 -33.73 26.45
CA ASP A 25 12.37 -33.75 26.15
C ASP A 25 11.71 -32.37 25.94
N GLU A 26 12.26 -31.54 25.04
CA GLU A 26 11.74 -30.22 24.69
C GLU A 26 10.96 -30.33 23.37
N GLU A 27 9.66 -30.05 23.45
CA GLU A 27 8.70 -30.11 22.35
C GLU A 27 9.23 -29.29 21.15
N ARG A 28 9.56 -29.98 20.05
CA ARG A 28 9.97 -29.30 18.82
C ARG A 28 8.72 -28.72 18.18
N ASP A 29 8.61 -27.39 18.16
CA ASP A 29 7.61 -26.62 17.40
C ASP A 29 7.77 -26.84 15.88
N LEU A 30 7.52 -28.05 15.40
CA LEU A 30 7.45 -28.40 13.97
C LEU A 30 6.21 -27.77 13.31
N ASP A 31 5.31 -27.21 14.11
CA ASP A 31 4.08 -26.54 13.67
C ASP A 31 4.30 -25.08 13.27
N PHE A 32 5.48 -24.49 13.54
CA PHE A 32 5.79 -23.13 13.13
C PHE A 32 6.28 -23.06 11.68
N CYS A 33 5.33 -22.93 10.75
CA CYS A 33 5.63 -22.71 9.34
C CYS A 33 6.03 -21.25 9.08
N VAL A 34 7.33 -20.94 9.07
CA VAL A 34 7.89 -19.60 8.79
C VAL A 34 7.31 -18.93 7.52
N PRO A 35 7.09 -19.64 6.39
CA PRO A 35 6.44 -19.04 5.22
C PRO A 35 5.03 -18.49 5.50
N SER A 36 4.28 -19.12 6.41
CA SER A 36 2.91 -18.70 6.75
C SER A 36 2.90 -17.36 7.50
N THR A 37 3.91 -17.07 8.30
CA THR A 37 4.01 -15.81 9.06
C THR A 37 4.40 -14.63 8.16
N MET A 38 5.16 -14.88 7.09
CA MET A 38 5.53 -13.88 6.08
C MET A 38 4.42 -13.60 5.06
N LEU A 39 3.50 -14.55 4.85
CA LEU A 39 2.42 -14.41 3.87
C LEU A 39 1.43 -13.30 4.26
N THR A 40 1.02 -13.25 5.52
CA THR A 40 0.06 -12.27 6.04
C THR A 40 0.49 -10.81 5.80
N PRO A 41 1.72 -10.37 6.17
CA PRO A 41 2.17 -9.00 5.91
C PRO A 41 2.33 -8.72 4.41
N LEU A 42 2.74 -9.71 3.60
CA LEU A 42 2.86 -9.53 2.15
C LEU A 42 1.49 -9.29 1.50
N LEU A 43 0.49 -10.10 1.86
CA LEU A 43 -0.87 -9.94 1.35
C LEU A 43 -1.50 -8.62 1.85
N SER A 44 -1.27 -8.26 3.11
CA SER A 44 -1.73 -6.98 3.67
C SER A 44 -1.13 -5.79 2.93
N LYS A 45 0.17 -5.86 2.59
CA LYS A 45 0.83 -4.86 1.75
C LYS A 45 0.12 -4.76 0.39
N TRP A 46 -0.11 -5.87 -0.29
CA TRP A 46 -0.76 -5.86 -1.62
C TRP A 46 -2.24 -5.44 -1.57
N GLN A 47 -2.92 -5.58 -0.43
CA GLN A 47 -4.27 -5.04 -0.25
C GLN A 47 -4.29 -3.51 -0.24
N LEU A 48 -3.29 -2.90 0.38
CA LEU A 48 -3.16 -1.45 0.57
C LEU A 48 -2.40 -0.77 -0.56
N VAL A 49 -1.28 -1.32 -1.00
CA VAL A 49 -0.41 -0.78 -2.05
C VAL A 49 0.05 -1.91 -2.97
N PHE A 50 -0.36 -1.84 -4.23
CA PHE A 50 0.02 -2.82 -5.25
C PHE A 50 0.61 -2.14 -6.48
N THR A 51 1.74 -2.66 -6.94
CA THR A 51 2.42 -2.19 -8.16
C THR A 51 2.67 -3.39 -9.06
N PRO A 52 1.90 -3.55 -10.16
CA PRO A 52 2.10 -4.66 -11.08
C PRO A 52 3.44 -4.54 -11.78
N PHE A 53 4.08 -5.67 -12.08
CA PHE A 53 5.39 -5.67 -12.72
C PHE A 53 5.37 -5.07 -14.14
N ASP A 54 4.25 -5.16 -14.84
CA ASP A 54 4.16 -4.76 -16.25
C ASP A 54 3.52 -3.37 -16.48
N SER A 55 3.14 -2.66 -15.42
CA SER A 55 2.43 -1.37 -15.54
C SER A 55 3.07 -0.28 -14.71
N ASP A 56 3.14 0.95 -15.24
CA ASP A 56 3.60 2.14 -14.51
C ASP A 56 2.50 2.76 -13.63
N GLN A 57 1.73 1.90 -12.97
CA GLN A 57 0.60 2.28 -12.11
C GLN A 57 0.85 1.82 -10.69
N ILE A 58 0.45 2.67 -9.75
CA ILE A 58 0.39 2.30 -8.33
C ILE A 58 -1.07 2.27 -7.91
N PHE A 59 -1.52 1.11 -7.46
CA PHE A 59 -2.85 0.91 -6.92
C PHE A 59 -2.84 1.14 -5.41
N ILE A 60 -3.74 1.99 -4.94
CA ILE A 60 -3.95 2.34 -3.53
C ILE A 60 -5.31 1.77 -3.09
N ALA A 61 -5.32 1.08 -1.96
CA ALA A 61 -6.49 0.46 -1.32
C ALA A 61 -7.31 -0.49 -2.22
N ARG A 62 -6.70 -1.08 -3.26
CA ARG A 62 -7.39 -1.89 -4.28
C ARG A 62 -8.14 -3.10 -3.71
N ALA A 63 -7.58 -3.75 -2.70
CA ALA A 63 -8.21 -4.89 -2.03
C ALA A 63 -8.43 -4.64 -0.53
N ALA A 64 -8.49 -3.37 -0.12
CA ALA A 64 -8.89 -3.00 1.24
C ALA A 64 -10.31 -3.54 1.54
N PRO A 65 -10.52 -4.25 2.66
CA PRO A 65 -11.84 -4.67 3.12
C PRO A 65 -12.81 -3.50 3.25
N ALA A 66 -14.06 -3.68 2.81
CA ALA A 66 -15.09 -2.63 2.90
C ALA A 66 -15.35 -2.17 4.34
N ARG A 67 -15.14 -3.05 5.33
CA ARG A 67 -15.27 -2.74 6.76
C ARG A 67 -14.23 -1.75 7.29
N TRP A 68 -13.14 -1.50 6.58
CA TRP A 68 -12.12 -0.52 6.99
C TRP A 68 -12.49 0.92 6.61
N TYR A 69 -13.45 1.11 5.70
CA TYR A 69 -13.91 2.43 5.29
C TYR A 69 -14.86 3.02 6.35
N THR A 70 -14.28 3.46 7.48
CA THR A 70 -15.00 4.07 8.60
C THR A 70 -14.61 5.55 8.75
N ALA A 71 -15.24 6.23 9.72
CA ALA A 71 -14.88 7.61 10.07
C ALA A 71 -13.47 7.72 10.69
N GLU A 72 -13.02 6.70 11.43
CA GLU A 72 -11.67 6.61 11.98
C GLU A 72 -10.62 6.42 10.87
N GLY A 73 -11.02 5.75 9.80
CA GLY A 73 -10.21 5.58 8.61
C GLY A 73 -9.12 4.52 8.74
N PHE A 74 -8.24 4.47 7.75
CA PHE A 74 -7.08 3.60 7.72
C PHE A 74 -6.02 4.16 6.78
N GLY A 75 -4.76 3.84 7.06
CA GLY A 75 -3.66 4.33 6.26
C GLY A 75 -2.40 3.47 6.41
N ILE A 76 -1.40 3.84 5.63
CA ILE A 76 -0.06 3.30 5.73
C ILE A 76 0.95 4.42 5.52
N ASP A 77 2.06 4.34 6.22
CA ASP A 77 3.16 5.28 6.11
C ASP A 77 4.36 4.62 5.42
N ASN A 78 4.96 5.36 4.49
CA ASN A 78 6.20 5.02 3.81
C ASN A 78 6.23 3.60 3.21
N ALA A 79 5.12 3.18 2.60
CA ALA A 79 5.02 1.88 1.97
C ALA A 79 5.95 1.83 0.73
N PRO A 80 6.92 0.90 0.67
CA PRO A 80 7.82 0.80 -0.46
C PRO A 80 7.08 0.19 -1.67
N ALA A 81 6.98 0.97 -2.74
CA ALA A 81 6.45 0.58 -4.04
C ALA A 81 7.57 0.62 -5.08
N ARG A 82 7.37 -0.01 -6.25
CA ARG A 82 8.43 -0.10 -7.28
C ARG A 82 8.89 1.28 -7.78
N LEU A 83 7.96 2.21 -7.91
CA LEU A 83 8.18 3.52 -8.55
C LEU A 83 8.47 4.64 -7.53
N GLY A 84 8.38 4.34 -6.23
CA GLY A 84 8.45 5.34 -5.16
C GLY A 84 8.04 4.78 -3.81
N SER A 85 8.03 5.61 -2.77
CA SER A 85 7.29 5.32 -1.54
C SER A 85 5.95 6.05 -1.54
N VAL A 86 4.95 5.41 -0.93
CA VAL A 86 3.59 5.93 -0.82
C VAL A 86 3.20 5.95 0.64
N SER A 87 2.74 7.09 1.13
CA SER A 87 1.96 7.17 2.34
C SER A 87 0.54 7.58 1.97
N PHE A 88 -0.45 7.01 2.62
CA PHE A 88 -1.83 7.49 2.44
C PHE A 88 -2.66 7.27 3.68
N ASN A 89 -3.72 8.07 3.81
CA ASN A 89 -4.76 7.89 4.80
C ASN A 89 -6.14 8.06 4.15
N VAL A 90 -7.03 7.11 4.37
CA VAL A 90 -8.41 7.09 3.89
C VAL A 90 -9.32 7.36 5.07
N THR A 91 -10.21 8.33 4.97
CA THR A 91 -11.27 8.58 5.94
C THR A 91 -12.62 8.65 5.24
N SER A 92 -13.63 7.99 5.79
CA SER A 92 -15.00 8.02 5.25
C SER A 92 -15.93 8.61 6.32
N PRO A 93 -15.99 9.94 6.46
CA PRO A 93 -16.78 10.59 7.51
C PRO A 93 -18.28 10.32 7.36
N SER A 94 -18.76 10.02 6.16
CA SER A 94 -20.13 9.60 5.90
C SER A 94 -20.17 8.52 4.82
N SER A 95 -21.28 7.79 4.71
CA SER A 95 -21.52 6.81 3.65
C SER A 95 -21.56 7.39 2.23
N SER A 96 -21.48 8.72 2.10
CA SER A 96 -21.57 9.45 0.83
C SER A 96 -20.30 10.25 0.52
N LYS A 97 -19.32 10.26 1.41
CA LYS A 97 -18.09 11.05 1.27
C LYS A 97 -16.89 10.26 1.76
N THR A 98 -15.87 10.18 0.93
CA THR A 98 -14.57 9.62 1.28
C THR A 98 -13.48 10.62 0.92
N SER A 99 -12.57 10.85 1.86
CA SER A 99 -11.36 11.65 1.64
C SER A 99 -10.14 10.75 1.72
N VAL A 100 -9.20 10.93 0.79
CA VAL A 100 -7.94 10.19 0.75
C VAL A 100 -6.79 11.18 0.64
N THR A 101 -5.97 11.27 1.69
CA THR A 101 -4.71 12.01 1.64
C THR A 101 -3.63 11.06 1.12
N VAL A 102 -2.90 11.47 0.10
CA VAL A 102 -1.82 10.68 -0.51
C VAL A 102 -0.56 11.53 -0.56
N THR A 103 0.55 10.94 -0.14
CA THR A 103 1.90 11.47 -0.31
C THR A 103 2.71 10.46 -1.09
N PHE A 104 3.17 10.85 -2.27
CA PHE A 104 4.01 10.04 -3.13
C PHE A 104 5.41 10.63 -3.22
N THR A 105 6.43 9.82 -2.96
CA THR A 105 7.84 10.19 -3.14
C THR A 105 8.47 9.32 -4.22
N PRO A 106 8.85 9.87 -5.38
CA PRO A 106 9.43 9.09 -6.47
C PRO A 106 10.84 8.59 -6.13
N VAL A 107 11.23 7.44 -6.69
CA VAL A 107 12.64 6.99 -6.63
C VAL A 107 13.46 7.75 -7.67
N LYS A 108 14.61 8.33 -7.26
CA LYS A 108 15.51 9.15 -8.10
C LYS A 108 15.98 8.54 -9.43
N ARG A 109 15.83 7.22 -9.64
CA ARG A 109 16.31 6.47 -10.81
C ARG A 109 15.23 5.65 -11.52
N ALA A 110 13.97 5.71 -11.08
CA ALA A 110 12.89 4.95 -11.70
C ALA A 110 12.15 5.78 -12.77
N PRO A 111 11.63 5.17 -13.85
CA PRO A 111 10.58 5.81 -14.63
C PRO A 111 9.42 6.11 -13.68
N VAL A 112 9.00 7.36 -13.64
CA VAL A 112 8.06 7.88 -12.64
C VAL A 112 6.71 7.24 -12.86
N ALA A 113 6.02 6.87 -11.77
CA ALA A 113 4.61 6.51 -11.82
C ALA A 113 3.84 7.64 -12.50
N LYS A 114 3.39 7.41 -13.73
CA LYS A 114 2.57 8.39 -14.46
C LYS A 114 1.16 8.42 -13.89
N THR A 115 0.72 7.34 -13.25
CA THR A 115 -0.66 7.21 -12.79
C THR A 115 -0.76 6.53 -11.43
N LEU A 116 -1.40 7.20 -10.49
CA LEU A 116 -1.88 6.60 -9.24
C LEU A 116 -3.35 6.21 -9.43
N VAL A 117 -3.72 5.02 -8.98
CA VAL A 117 -5.09 4.51 -9.05
C VAL A 117 -5.59 4.30 -7.64
N VAL A 118 -6.52 5.13 -7.18
CA VAL A 118 -7.09 5.07 -5.84
C VAL A 118 -8.44 4.38 -5.91
N ARG A 119 -8.59 3.24 -5.21
CA ARG A 119 -9.90 2.60 -5.08
C ARG A 119 -10.67 3.16 -3.90
N VAL A 120 -11.86 3.65 -4.19
CA VAL A 120 -12.77 4.24 -3.20
C VAL A 120 -13.95 3.31 -2.97
N LYS A 121 -14.34 3.11 -1.70
CA LYS A 121 -15.50 2.29 -1.31
C LYS A 121 -16.29 3.00 -0.22
N ASN A 122 -17.53 2.57 -0.07
CA ASN A 122 -18.37 2.93 1.08
C ASN A 122 -18.25 1.87 2.18
N ALA A 123 -18.52 2.28 3.42
CA ALA A 123 -18.72 1.37 4.53
C ALA A 123 -19.76 0.29 4.16
N GLY A 124 -19.33 -0.97 4.10
CA GLY A 124 -20.21 -2.10 3.79
C GLY A 124 -20.50 -2.35 2.30
N ALA A 125 -20.00 -1.52 1.37
CA ALA A 125 -20.16 -1.74 -0.06
C ALA A 125 -18.89 -2.32 -0.70
N THR A 126 -19.06 -3.25 -1.64
CA THR A 126 -17.94 -3.82 -2.42
C THR A 126 -17.43 -2.86 -3.49
N ALA A 127 -18.29 -1.96 -3.98
CA ALA A 127 -18.00 -0.89 -4.93
C ALA A 127 -18.82 0.36 -4.56
N ALA A 128 -18.22 1.54 -4.72
CA ALA A 128 -18.93 2.81 -4.60
C ALA A 128 -19.26 3.39 -5.99
N GLN A 129 -20.48 3.91 -6.14
CA GLN A 129 -20.84 4.71 -7.31
C GLN A 129 -20.26 6.11 -7.12
N ILE A 130 -19.11 6.37 -7.72
CA ILE A 130 -18.45 7.68 -7.61
C ILE A 130 -19.27 8.70 -8.39
N LYS A 131 -19.77 9.74 -7.72
CA LYS A 131 -20.46 10.87 -8.35
C LYS A 131 -19.49 11.92 -8.84
N ALA A 132 -18.51 12.25 -8.00
CA ALA A 132 -17.50 13.26 -8.28
C ALA A 132 -16.22 12.95 -7.51
N ALA A 133 -15.08 13.32 -8.09
CA ALA A 133 -13.78 13.24 -7.46
C ALA A 133 -13.02 14.55 -7.73
N ALA A 134 -12.50 15.17 -6.68
CA ALA A 134 -11.72 16.40 -6.77
C ALA A 134 -10.40 16.20 -6.04
N VAL A 135 -9.30 16.60 -6.68
CA VAL A 135 -7.98 16.61 -6.08
C VAL A 135 -7.67 18.02 -5.60
N TYR A 136 -7.33 18.15 -4.33
CA TYR A 136 -6.85 19.37 -3.71
C TYR A 136 -5.37 19.20 -3.44
N THR A 137 -4.54 19.98 -4.14
CA THR A 137 -3.10 19.98 -3.97
C THR A 137 -2.64 21.36 -3.49
N GLN A 138 -1.50 21.40 -2.78
CA GLN A 138 -0.86 22.67 -2.44
C GLN A 138 0.04 23.16 -3.58
N ASP A 139 0.68 22.22 -4.28
CA ASP A 139 1.44 22.42 -5.51
C ASP A 139 0.72 21.67 -6.63
N ASP A 140 0.63 22.20 -7.85
CA ASP A 140 -0.10 21.62 -8.99
C ASP A 140 0.54 20.31 -9.53
N CYS A 141 0.69 19.31 -8.64
CA CYS A 141 1.50 18.11 -8.77
C CYS A 141 0.67 16.86 -9.11
N ALA A 142 -0.66 16.94 -9.01
CA ALA A 142 -1.57 15.85 -9.30
C ALA A 142 -2.91 16.37 -9.86
N SER A 143 -3.47 15.66 -10.83
CA SER A 143 -4.80 15.94 -11.38
C SER A 143 -5.58 14.64 -11.64
N VAL A 144 -6.91 14.70 -11.53
CA VAL A 144 -7.78 13.56 -11.88
C VAL A 144 -7.79 13.40 -13.40
N SER A 145 -7.40 12.23 -13.91
CA SER A 145 -7.45 11.96 -15.35
C SER A 145 -8.72 11.24 -15.77
N SER A 146 -9.20 10.27 -14.98
CA SER A 146 -10.45 9.56 -15.27
C SER A 146 -11.03 8.89 -14.03
N ILE A 147 -12.32 8.55 -14.10
CA ILE A 147 -13.04 7.81 -13.06
C ILE A 147 -13.62 6.54 -13.69
N ALA A 148 -13.22 5.38 -13.20
CA ALA A 148 -13.73 4.09 -13.63
C ALA A 148 -14.85 3.63 -12.69
N HIS A 149 -16.09 3.97 -13.04
CA HIS A 149 -17.26 3.68 -12.19
C HIS A 149 -17.51 2.19 -11.95
N ALA A 150 -17.15 1.32 -12.91
CA ALA A 150 -17.35 -0.13 -12.79
C ALA A 150 -16.50 -0.77 -11.67
N THR A 151 -15.34 -0.20 -11.38
CA THR A 151 -14.38 -0.72 -10.39
C THR A 151 -14.18 0.22 -9.19
N SER A 152 -14.86 1.36 -9.19
CA SER A 152 -14.71 2.44 -8.21
C SER A 152 -13.28 2.94 -8.08
N ASP A 153 -12.57 2.98 -9.21
CA ASP A 153 -11.19 3.43 -9.29
C ASP A 153 -11.12 4.88 -9.81
N VAL A 154 -10.35 5.72 -9.11
CA VAL A 154 -10.02 7.08 -9.55
C VAL A 154 -8.59 7.07 -10.06
N HIS A 155 -8.41 7.43 -11.33
CA HIS A 155 -7.09 7.56 -11.95
C HIS A 155 -6.61 9.00 -11.78
N ILE A 156 -5.40 9.13 -11.23
CA ILE A 156 -4.75 10.40 -10.93
C ILE A 156 -3.44 10.43 -11.69
N THR A 157 -3.22 11.49 -12.46
CA THR A 157 -1.96 11.72 -13.18
C THR A 157 -1.09 12.65 -12.36
N LEU A 158 0.17 12.25 -12.16
CA LEU A 158 1.18 13.06 -11.49
C LEU A 158 1.88 13.95 -12.53
N THR A 159 1.88 15.25 -12.31
CA THR A 159 2.50 16.25 -13.21
C THR A 159 3.98 16.45 -12.91
N SER A 160 4.41 16.29 -11.65
CA SER A 160 5.82 16.39 -11.25
C SER A 160 6.44 15.01 -11.05
N ALA A 161 7.51 14.74 -11.78
CA ALA A 161 8.14 13.43 -11.84
C ALA A 161 9.28 13.25 -10.81
N THR A 162 9.80 14.35 -10.27
CA THR A 162 11.06 14.36 -9.51
C THR A 162 10.90 14.84 -8.07
N ALA A 163 9.73 15.38 -7.72
CA ALA A 163 9.43 15.89 -6.39
C ALA A 163 8.43 14.98 -5.65
N THR A 164 8.49 15.03 -4.33
CA THR A 164 7.42 14.50 -3.49
C THR A 164 6.14 15.30 -3.77
N CYS A 165 5.04 14.60 -4.03
CA CYS A 165 3.73 15.20 -4.26
C CYS A 165 2.78 14.77 -3.15
N SER A 166 2.16 15.73 -2.48
CA SER A 166 1.12 15.53 -1.49
C SER A 166 -0.19 16.15 -1.96
N PHE A 167 -1.26 15.39 -1.88
CA PHE A 167 -2.59 15.84 -2.27
C PHE A 167 -3.68 15.14 -1.47
N THR A 168 -4.85 15.76 -1.44
CA THR A 168 -6.05 15.19 -0.84
C THR A 168 -7.12 15.01 -1.91
N LEU A 169 -7.56 13.78 -2.10
CA LEU A 169 -8.65 13.40 -2.98
C LEU A 169 -9.96 13.41 -2.18
N HIS A 170 -10.91 14.24 -2.58
CA HIS A 170 -12.28 14.20 -2.05
C HIS A 170 -13.19 13.54 -3.07
N CYS A 171 -13.82 12.44 -2.67
CA CYS A 171 -14.80 11.73 -3.46
C CYS A 171 -16.19 11.87 -2.86
N SER A 172 -17.15 12.28 -3.68
CA SER A 172 -18.58 12.19 -3.39
C SER A 172 -19.12 10.92 -4.03
N LEU A 173 -19.83 10.15 -3.24
CA LEU A 173 -20.38 8.85 -3.61
C LEU A 173 -21.92 8.96 -3.68
N MET A 174 -22.54 8.23 -4.60
CA MET A 174 -24.00 8.15 -4.76
C MET A 174 -24.63 7.18 -3.77
#